data_AF-A0A957K0C4-F1
#
_entry.id   AF-A0A957K0C4-F1
#
_cell.length_a   1.000
_cell.length_b   1.000
_cell.length_c   1.000
_cell.angle_alpha   90.00
_cell.angle_beta   90.00
_cell.angle_gamma   90.00
#
_symmetry.space_group_name_H-M   'P 1'
#
loop_
_entity.id
_entity.type
_entity.pdbx_description
1 polymer ?
#
loop_
_entity_poly.entity_id
_entity_poly.type
_entity_poly.pdbx_seq_one_letter_code
_entity_poly.pdbx_strand_id
1 'polypeptide(L)'
;MTDSEFTKLTYIAQGGQPTVNARLEIDAAGQATLFSGSSWSVPPLLRNTVGYFGATLPAETFAALKAQIADAGVLDLARQEQATSPDPTTRYLTIEQGSESYQFSLLDTSDEPALADLEQQLVDIMTELLSEPVRALAVDLFLDESDAGLVPTVDLSQLGPEPLPLLLLEPDDANYFLRISLVLEKETPVSGADPIWLPNRTIDLSREQVEAFVTEGVFPAGVHEMAPGAVYSLTLAPIQLPNDGATYALRPRVVFWFPGEGAARQMITVETDRILLTEE
;
A
#
# COMPACT_ATOMS: atom_id res chain seq x y z
N MET A 1 -35.06 16.35 -15.86
CA MET A 1 -33.67 15.93 -15.99
C MET A 1 -32.94 16.51 -14.81
N THR A 2 -32.86 15.75 -13.73
CA THR A 2 -32.06 16.10 -12.56
C THR A 2 -30.66 15.60 -12.85
N ASP A 3 -29.72 16.51 -13.14
CA ASP A 3 -28.29 16.22 -13.15
C ASP A 3 -27.91 15.70 -11.76
N SER A 4 -27.92 14.39 -11.59
CA SER A 4 -27.40 13.70 -10.41
C SER A 4 -25.92 13.40 -10.59
N GLU A 5 -25.17 14.32 -11.21
CA GLU A 5 -23.73 14.17 -11.33
C GLU A 5 -23.08 14.61 -10.02
N PHE A 6 -22.36 13.69 -9.38
CA PHE A 6 -21.57 14.02 -8.21
C PHE A 6 -20.44 14.99 -8.60
N THR A 7 -20.05 15.86 -7.68
CA THR A 7 -18.91 16.76 -7.85
C THR A 7 -17.60 16.14 -7.41
N LYS A 8 -17.66 15.21 -6.44
CA LYS A 8 -16.51 14.41 -5.98
C LYS A 8 -17.00 13.06 -5.45
N LEU A 9 -16.27 12.01 -5.77
CA LEU A 9 -16.40 10.70 -5.17
C LEU A 9 -15.10 10.39 -4.41
N THR A 10 -15.23 9.90 -3.18
CA THR A 10 -14.10 9.48 -2.35
C THR A 10 -14.37 8.10 -1.78
N TYR A 11 -13.60 7.12 -2.21
CA TYR A 11 -13.62 5.76 -1.66
C TYR A 11 -12.39 5.55 -0.77
N ILE A 12 -12.61 5.11 0.46
CA ILE A 12 -11.57 4.88 1.45
C ILE A 12 -11.70 3.44 1.95
N ALA A 13 -10.60 2.69 1.90
CA ALA A 13 -10.49 1.41 2.56
C ALA A 13 -9.44 1.49 3.67
N GLN A 14 -9.79 1.03 4.87
CA GLN A 14 -8.95 1.03 6.06
C GLN A 14 -8.95 -0.34 6.74
N GLY A 15 -7.92 -0.57 7.53
CA GLY A 15 -7.68 -1.79 8.28
C GLY A 15 -6.79 -1.45 9.45
N GLY A 16 -7.27 -1.69 10.68
CA GLY A 16 -6.57 -1.32 11.92
C GLY A 16 -6.62 0.18 12.29
N GLN A 17 -5.90 0.56 13.36
CA GLN A 17 -5.90 1.92 13.92
C GLN A 17 -4.46 2.48 14.03
N PRO A 18 -4.14 3.66 13.48
CA PRO A 18 -4.64 4.25 12.23
C PRO A 18 -3.71 3.91 11.04
N THR A 19 -4.28 3.36 9.97
CA THR A 19 -3.64 3.34 8.64
C THR A 19 -4.73 3.41 7.57
N VAL A 20 -4.83 4.56 6.88
CA VAL A 20 -5.55 4.63 5.61
C VAL A 20 -4.76 3.79 4.62
N ASN A 21 -5.42 2.77 4.07
CA ASN A 21 -4.76 1.77 3.25
C ASN A 21 -4.89 2.07 1.77
N ALA A 22 -6.09 2.50 1.37
CA ALA A 22 -6.29 3.10 0.08
C ALA A 22 -7.28 4.25 0.17
N ARG A 23 -7.07 5.25 -0.67
CA ARG A 23 -7.99 6.37 -0.87
C ARG A 23 -8.04 6.69 -2.35
N LEU A 24 -9.17 6.40 -2.98
CA LEU A 24 -9.49 6.79 -4.34
C LEU A 24 -10.35 8.06 -4.29
N GLU A 25 -9.97 9.08 -5.05
CA GLU A 25 -10.79 10.27 -5.28
C GLU A 25 -11.01 10.45 -6.78
N ILE A 26 -12.25 10.73 -7.18
CA ILE A 26 -12.63 11.00 -8.58
C ILE A 26 -13.44 12.29 -8.60
N ASP A 27 -13.05 13.26 -9.42
CA ASP A 27 -13.76 14.53 -9.58
C ASP A 27 -14.84 14.50 -10.68
N ALA A 28 -15.58 15.60 -10.82
CA ALA A 28 -16.62 15.77 -11.84
C ALA A 28 -16.11 15.67 -13.29
N ALA A 29 -14.80 15.87 -13.52
CA ALA A 29 -14.17 15.76 -14.83
C ALA A 29 -13.66 14.33 -15.11
N GLY A 30 -13.78 13.42 -14.15
CA GLY A 30 -13.23 12.06 -14.24
C GLY A 30 -11.73 12.00 -13.97
N GLN A 31 -11.13 13.06 -13.41
CA GLN A 31 -9.76 12.98 -12.91
C GLN A 31 -9.77 12.11 -11.65
N ALA A 32 -9.04 11.01 -11.70
CA ALA A 32 -8.89 10.10 -10.59
C ALA A 32 -7.51 10.24 -9.95
N THR A 33 -7.47 10.15 -8.63
CA THR A 33 -6.25 10.05 -7.83
C THR A 33 -6.40 8.92 -6.84
N LEU A 34 -5.35 8.10 -6.71
CA LEU A 34 -5.31 6.99 -5.78
C LEU A 34 -4.09 7.16 -4.89
N PHE A 35 -4.32 7.21 -3.58
CA PHE A 35 -3.29 6.86 -2.62
C PHE A 35 -3.41 5.36 -2.31
N SER A 36 -2.32 4.61 -2.48
CA SER A 36 -2.20 3.20 -2.11
C SER A 36 -1.07 3.02 -1.11
N GLY A 37 -1.38 2.60 0.12
CA GLY A 37 -0.41 2.13 1.11
C GLY A 37 -0.34 0.60 1.13
N SER A 38 0.49 0.00 1.99
CA SER A 38 0.42 -1.44 2.21
C SER A 38 -0.81 -1.80 3.01
N SER A 39 -1.70 -2.61 2.45
CA SER A 39 -2.68 -3.29 3.28
C SER A 39 -3.25 -4.54 2.67
N TRP A 40 -3.84 -5.31 3.56
CA TRP A 40 -4.68 -6.47 3.35
C TRP A 40 -6.17 -6.10 3.15
N SER A 41 -6.58 -4.83 3.33
CA SER A 41 -7.99 -4.42 3.34
C SER A 41 -8.60 -4.13 1.96
N VAL A 42 -7.76 -4.03 0.93
CA VAL A 42 -8.12 -3.96 -0.50
C VAL A 42 -7.47 -5.16 -1.19
N PRO A 43 -8.05 -5.73 -2.25
CA PRO A 43 -7.41 -6.82 -2.98
C PRO A 43 -5.93 -6.50 -3.28
N PRO A 44 -5.02 -7.49 -3.15
CA PRO A 44 -3.58 -7.26 -3.21
C PRO A 44 -3.17 -6.98 -4.66
N LEU A 45 -3.31 -5.74 -5.10
CA LEU A 45 -3.11 -5.36 -6.49
C LEU A 45 -1.65 -5.02 -6.80
N LEU A 46 -0.88 -4.53 -5.83
CA LEU A 46 0.59 -4.45 -5.86
C LEU A 46 1.14 -4.57 -4.43
N ARG A 47 1.85 -5.67 -4.14
CA ARG A 47 2.38 -5.93 -2.78
C ARG A 47 3.64 -5.12 -2.46
N ASN A 48 4.38 -4.73 -3.50
CA ASN A 48 5.69 -4.07 -3.38
C ASN A 48 5.70 -2.58 -3.75
N THR A 49 4.56 -1.98 -4.11
CA THR A 49 4.49 -0.57 -4.55
C THR A 49 3.45 0.22 -3.78
N VAL A 50 3.81 1.43 -3.34
CA VAL A 50 2.97 2.32 -2.53
C VAL A 50 3.15 3.78 -2.93
N GLY A 51 2.17 4.63 -2.70
CA GLY A 51 2.24 6.07 -2.96
C GLY A 51 1.02 6.59 -3.69
N TYR A 52 1.21 7.62 -4.52
CA TYR A 52 0.16 8.29 -5.26
C TYR A 52 0.20 7.95 -6.75
N PHE A 53 -0.97 7.68 -7.28
CA PHE A 53 -1.25 7.32 -8.66
C PHE A 53 -2.37 8.23 -9.18
N GLY A 54 -2.45 8.40 -10.49
CA GLY A 54 -3.44 9.31 -11.04
C GLY A 54 -3.50 9.30 -12.55
N ALA A 55 -4.73 9.31 -13.05
CA ALA A 55 -5.03 9.38 -14.47
C ALA A 55 -6.42 9.98 -14.66
N THR A 56 -6.69 10.47 -15.87
CA THR A 56 -8.06 10.74 -16.29
C THR A 56 -8.71 9.43 -16.69
N LEU A 57 -9.86 9.10 -16.10
CA LEU A 57 -10.59 7.88 -16.42
C LEU A 57 -11.07 7.89 -17.88
N PRO A 58 -11.06 6.75 -18.58
CA PRO A 58 -11.72 6.62 -19.86
C PRO A 58 -13.19 7.07 -19.77
N ALA A 59 -13.67 7.79 -20.77
CA ALA A 59 -15.02 8.37 -20.74
C ALA A 59 -16.12 7.31 -20.54
N GLU A 60 -15.92 6.11 -21.08
CA GLU A 60 -16.82 4.96 -20.91
C GLU A 60 -16.82 4.43 -19.47
N THR A 61 -15.63 4.27 -18.86
CA THR A 61 -15.47 3.86 -17.46
C THR A 61 -16.13 4.87 -16.52
N PHE A 62 -15.90 6.17 -16.75
CA PHE A 62 -16.50 7.22 -15.93
C PHE A 62 -18.02 7.31 -16.10
N ALA A 63 -18.53 7.15 -17.33
CA ALA A 63 -19.97 7.09 -17.56
C ALA A 63 -20.63 5.88 -16.90
N ALA A 64 -19.97 4.70 -16.96
CA ALA A 64 -20.44 3.50 -16.30
C ALA A 64 -20.49 3.66 -14.77
N LEU A 65 -19.46 4.27 -14.17
CA LEU A 65 -19.44 4.55 -12.72
C LEU A 65 -20.60 5.46 -12.31
N LYS A 66 -20.84 6.55 -13.06
CA LYS A 66 -21.97 7.45 -12.81
C LYS A 66 -23.32 6.73 -12.91
N ALA A 67 -23.48 5.86 -13.91
CA ALA A 67 -24.69 5.04 -14.06
C ALA A 67 -24.86 4.09 -12.88
N GLN A 68 -23.81 3.38 -12.47
CA GLN A 68 -23.84 2.44 -11.34
C GLN A 68 -24.25 3.14 -10.04
N ILE A 69 -23.72 4.34 -9.75
CA ILE A 69 -24.09 5.12 -8.56
C ILE A 69 -25.57 5.51 -8.57
N ALA A 70 -26.07 5.92 -9.74
CA ALA A 70 -27.48 6.29 -9.91
C ALA A 70 -28.40 5.07 -9.77
N ASP A 71 -28.06 3.96 -10.44
CA ASP A 71 -28.84 2.72 -10.48
C ASP A 71 -28.88 2.00 -9.13
N ALA A 72 -27.76 2.01 -8.40
CA ALA A 72 -27.67 1.42 -7.07
C ALA A 72 -28.45 2.22 -6.01
N GLY A 73 -29.08 3.35 -6.37
CA GLY A 73 -29.82 4.18 -5.43
C GLY A 73 -28.95 4.65 -4.26
N VAL A 74 -27.64 4.78 -4.50
CA VAL A 74 -26.62 4.94 -3.46
C VAL A 74 -26.90 6.15 -2.58
N LEU A 75 -27.37 7.24 -3.19
CA LEU A 75 -27.74 8.45 -2.45
C LEU A 75 -28.93 8.24 -1.51
N ASP A 76 -29.87 7.37 -1.88
CA ASP A 76 -31.01 7.02 -1.03
C ASP A 76 -30.63 6.03 0.07
N LEU A 77 -29.68 5.12 -0.20
CA LEU A 77 -29.09 4.23 0.80
C LEU A 77 -28.26 5.02 1.83
N ALA A 78 -27.42 5.95 1.37
CA ALA A 78 -26.60 6.80 2.24
C ALA A 78 -27.42 7.66 3.20
N ARG A 79 -28.64 8.05 2.82
CA ARG A 79 -29.57 8.79 3.69
C ARG A 79 -30.21 7.91 4.78
N GLN A 80 -30.22 6.59 4.61
CA GLN A 80 -30.90 5.64 5.49
C GLN A 80 -29.94 4.98 6.49
N GLU A 81 -28.65 4.89 6.16
CA GLU A 81 -27.66 4.32 7.07
C GLU A 81 -27.39 5.21 8.28
N GLN A 82 -27.52 4.64 9.49
CA GLN A 82 -26.91 5.18 10.69
C GLN A 82 -25.52 4.56 10.83
N ALA A 83 -24.51 5.38 11.12
CA ALA A 83 -23.15 4.92 11.37
C ALA A 83 -23.14 3.82 12.45
N THR A 84 -22.88 2.58 12.05
CA THR A 84 -22.71 1.47 12.98
C THR A 84 -21.25 1.36 13.43
N SER A 85 -21.08 0.75 14.59
CA SER A 85 -19.85 0.58 15.38
C SER A 85 -18.60 0.22 14.53
N PRO A 86 -17.39 0.65 14.93
CA PRO A 86 -16.17 0.40 14.15
C PRO A 86 -15.84 -1.10 14.03
N ASP A 87 -15.87 -1.59 12.79
CA ASP A 87 -15.27 -2.86 12.35
C ASP A 87 -13.75 -2.66 12.12
N PRO A 88 -12.88 -3.67 12.42
CA PRO A 88 -11.45 -3.61 12.15
C PRO A 88 -11.06 -3.36 10.68
N THR A 89 -11.93 -3.63 9.70
CA THR A 89 -11.78 -3.20 8.30
C THR A 89 -12.95 -2.30 7.92
N THR A 90 -12.66 -1.05 7.58
CA THR A 90 -13.71 -0.08 7.30
C THR A 90 -13.55 0.47 5.90
N ARG A 91 -14.57 0.23 5.07
CA ARG A 91 -14.67 0.72 3.70
C ARG A 91 -15.78 1.76 3.65
N TYR A 92 -15.43 2.96 3.24
CA TYR A 92 -16.35 4.09 3.19
C TYR A 92 -16.38 4.67 1.79
N LEU A 93 -17.58 4.99 1.33
CA LEU A 93 -17.78 5.77 0.13
C LEU A 93 -18.42 7.10 0.52
N THR A 94 -17.82 8.19 0.06
CA THR A 94 -18.34 9.54 0.18
C THR A 94 -18.65 10.08 -1.21
N ILE A 95 -19.85 10.63 -1.39
CA ILE A 95 -20.30 11.26 -2.62
C ILE A 95 -20.71 12.70 -2.28
N GLU A 96 -20.04 13.65 -2.91
CA GLU A 96 -20.38 15.06 -2.84
C GLU A 96 -21.22 15.44 -4.04
N GLN A 97 -22.33 16.16 -3.82
CA GLN A 97 -23.20 16.69 -4.86
C GLN A 97 -23.53 18.15 -4.57
N GLY A 98 -22.84 19.06 -5.25
CA GLY A 98 -22.99 20.50 -5.01
C GLY A 98 -22.49 20.88 -3.62
N SER A 99 -23.40 21.17 -2.69
CA SER A 99 -23.08 21.49 -1.28
C SER A 99 -23.38 20.35 -0.31
N GLU A 100 -23.93 19.25 -0.79
CA GLU A 100 -24.30 18.09 0.02
C GLU A 100 -23.19 17.04 -0.02
N SER A 101 -22.99 16.34 1.09
CA SER A 101 -22.02 15.25 1.23
C SER A 101 -22.70 14.05 1.86
N TYR A 102 -22.61 12.91 1.19
CA TYR A 102 -23.23 11.64 1.57
C TYR A 102 -22.13 10.62 1.84
N GLN A 103 -22.06 10.08 3.06
CA GLN A 103 -21.07 9.05 3.41
C GLN A 103 -21.79 7.80 3.92
N PHE A 104 -21.35 6.62 3.48
CA PHE A 104 -21.91 5.36 3.91
C PHE A 104 -20.86 4.25 3.89
N SER A 105 -21.17 3.11 4.53
CA SER A 105 -20.23 2.01 4.71
C SER A 105 -20.47 0.92 3.66
N LEU A 106 -19.40 0.48 2.99
CA LEU A 106 -19.43 -0.68 2.09
C LEU A 106 -18.96 -1.90 2.90
N LEU A 107 -19.76 -2.36 3.86
CA LEU A 107 -19.43 -3.60 4.59
C LEU A 107 -19.74 -4.82 3.73
N ASP A 108 -18.94 -5.88 3.92
CA ASP A 108 -18.98 -7.20 3.25
C ASP A 108 -20.30 -7.99 3.48
N THR A 109 -21.35 -7.34 3.99
CA THR A 109 -22.63 -7.92 4.39
C THR A 109 -23.84 -7.18 3.84
N SER A 110 -23.68 -6.22 2.91
CA SER A 110 -24.86 -5.74 2.20
C SER A 110 -25.34 -6.87 1.29
N ASP A 111 -26.45 -7.52 1.63
CA ASP A 111 -27.23 -8.39 0.72
C ASP A 111 -27.73 -7.65 -0.54
N GLU A 112 -27.22 -6.45 -0.81
CA GLU A 112 -27.53 -5.55 -1.92
C GLU A 112 -26.48 -5.73 -3.03
N PRO A 113 -26.78 -6.50 -4.10
CA PRO A 113 -25.83 -6.78 -5.17
C PRO A 113 -25.28 -5.52 -5.84
N ALA A 114 -26.07 -4.44 -5.87
CA ALA A 114 -25.69 -3.19 -6.51
C ALA A 114 -24.51 -2.48 -5.82
N LEU A 115 -24.38 -2.63 -4.50
CA LEU A 115 -23.23 -2.08 -3.74
C LEU A 115 -21.97 -2.91 -3.95
N ALA A 116 -22.11 -4.23 -4.05
CA ALA A 116 -20.99 -5.11 -4.36
C ALA A 116 -20.43 -4.85 -5.77
N ASP A 117 -21.31 -4.69 -6.76
CA ASP A 117 -20.92 -4.35 -8.14
C ASP A 117 -20.25 -2.97 -8.21
N LEU A 118 -20.75 -1.98 -7.45
CA LEU A 118 -20.12 -0.66 -7.35
C LEU A 118 -18.72 -0.74 -6.71
N GLU A 119 -18.58 -1.47 -5.62
CA GLU A 119 -17.28 -1.64 -4.97
C GLU A 119 -16.28 -2.33 -5.91
N GLN A 120 -16.71 -3.39 -6.60
CA GLN A 120 -15.87 -4.07 -7.57
C GLN A 120 -15.41 -3.11 -8.68
N GLN A 121 -16.29 -2.25 -9.19
CA GLN A 121 -15.93 -1.24 -10.17
C GLN A 121 -14.90 -0.23 -9.63
N LEU A 122 -15.03 0.19 -8.36
CA LEU A 122 -14.04 1.07 -7.72
C LEU A 122 -12.69 0.36 -7.59
N VAL A 123 -12.67 -0.93 -7.22
CA VAL A 123 -11.46 -1.75 -7.15
C VAL A 123 -10.81 -1.91 -8.52
N ASP A 124 -11.59 -2.10 -9.59
CA ASP A 124 -11.07 -2.19 -10.96
C ASP A 124 -10.41 -0.87 -11.40
N ILE A 125 -11.05 0.28 -11.11
CA ILE A 125 -10.46 1.61 -11.35
C ILE A 125 -9.15 1.77 -10.58
N MET A 126 -9.12 1.38 -9.30
CA MET A 126 -7.90 1.44 -8.50
C MET A 126 -6.79 0.57 -9.12
N THR A 127 -7.14 -0.62 -9.61
CA THR A 127 -6.20 -1.53 -10.28
C THR A 127 -5.57 -0.88 -11.51
N GLU A 128 -6.39 -0.26 -12.35
CA GLU A 128 -5.91 0.45 -13.55
C GLU A 128 -4.97 1.60 -13.19
N LEU A 129 -5.34 2.41 -12.19
CA LEU A 129 -4.53 3.53 -11.73
C LEU A 129 -3.15 3.13 -11.22
N LEU A 130 -2.98 1.92 -10.67
CA LEU A 130 -1.68 1.46 -10.18
C LEU A 130 -0.61 1.39 -11.28
N SER A 131 -1.00 1.39 -12.56
CA SER A 131 -0.08 1.47 -13.70
C SER A 131 0.37 2.90 -14.06
N GLU A 132 -0.23 3.92 -13.43
CA GLU A 132 -0.02 5.34 -13.69
C GLU A 132 0.54 6.07 -12.44
N PRO A 133 1.80 5.77 -12.03
CA PRO A 133 2.39 6.37 -10.85
C PRO A 133 2.64 7.87 -11.05
N VAL A 134 2.16 8.68 -10.11
CA VAL A 134 2.45 10.12 -10.05
C VAL A 134 3.70 10.34 -9.19
N ARG A 135 3.67 9.78 -7.98
CA ARG A 135 4.78 9.70 -7.03
C ARG A 135 4.60 8.45 -6.16
N ALA A 136 5.28 7.38 -6.54
CA ALA A 136 5.20 6.10 -5.85
C ALA A 136 6.60 5.56 -5.52
N LEU A 137 6.65 4.62 -4.58
CA LEU A 137 7.84 3.89 -4.17
C LEU A 137 7.62 2.41 -4.47
N ALA A 138 8.51 1.80 -5.23
CA ALA A 138 8.64 0.36 -5.35
C ALA A 138 9.76 -0.14 -4.43
N VAL A 139 9.55 -1.32 -3.86
CA VAL A 139 10.51 -2.03 -3.01
C VAL A 139 10.84 -3.37 -3.66
N ASP A 140 12.08 -3.55 -4.08
CA ASP A 140 12.54 -4.79 -4.68
C ASP A 140 13.58 -5.45 -3.77
N LEU A 141 13.59 -6.79 -3.73
CA LEU A 141 14.61 -7.58 -3.03
C LEU A 141 15.34 -8.45 -4.04
N PHE A 142 16.67 -8.31 -4.05
CA PHE A 142 17.59 -9.17 -4.78
C PHE A 142 18.41 -9.99 -3.79
N LEU A 143 18.82 -11.18 -4.21
CA LEU A 143 19.68 -12.06 -3.42
C LEU A 143 20.88 -12.44 -4.27
N ASP A 144 22.07 -12.08 -3.81
CA ASP A 144 23.33 -12.50 -4.41
C ASP A 144 23.94 -13.64 -3.59
N GLU A 145 24.56 -14.62 -4.22
CA GLU A 145 25.32 -15.64 -3.52
C GLU A 145 26.74 -15.17 -3.20
N SER A 146 27.24 -15.54 -2.02
CA SER A 146 28.62 -15.30 -1.61
C SER A 146 29.15 -16.45 -0.75
N ASP A 147 30.47 -16.50 -0.55
CA ASP A 147 31.09 -17.45 0.39
C ASP A 147 30.54 -17.32 1.83
N ALA A 148 30.00 -16.14 2.16
CA ALA A 148 29.41 -15.84 3.47
C ALA A 148 27.89 -16.04 3.50
N GLY A 149 27.30 -16.71 2.50
CA GLY A 149 25.85 -16.96 2.40
C GLY A 149 25.14 -16.03 1.43
N LEU A 150 23.81 -15.96 1.53
CA LEU A 150 22.97 -15.13 0.68
C LEU A 150 23.06 -13.67 1.11
N VAL A 151 23.41 -12.77 0.20
CA VAL A 151 23.55 -11.34 0.44
C VAL A 151 22.32 -10.63 -0.12
N PRO A 152 21.38 -10.24 0.75
CA PRO A 152 20.19 -9.53 0.30
C PRO A 152 20.50 -8.06 0.00
N THR A 153 20.01 -7.59 -1.14
CA THR A 153 20.00 -6.17 -1.52
C THR A 153 18.56 -5.70 -1.68
N VAL A 154 18.16 -4.67 -0.93
CA VAL A 154 16.84 -4.04 -1.04
C VAL A 154 16.99 -2.77 -1.84
N ASP A 155 16.23 -2.63 -2.92
CA ASP A 155 16.14 -1.41 -3.70
C ASP A 155 14.84 -0.67 -3.37
N LEU A 156 14.97 0.63 -3.09
CA LEU A 156 13.87 1.57 -2.97
C LEU A 156 13.88 2.43 -4.23
N SER A 157 12.90 2.24 -5.11
CA SER A 157 12.83 2.89 -6.41
C SER A 157 11.69 3.89 -6.45
N GLN A 158 11.98 5.16 -6.74
CA GLN A 158 10.94 6.14 -7.00
C GLN A 158 10.34 5.87 -8.39
N LEU A 159 9.01 5.84 -8.44
CA LEU A 159 8.22 5.72 -9.64
C LEU A 159 7.40 6.99 -9.86
N GLY A 160 7.26 7.38 -11.12
CA GLY A 160 6.43 8.51 -11.53
C GLY A 160 7.22 9.81 -11.74
N PRO A 161 6.60 10.80 -12.38
CA PRO A 161 7.28 12.03 -12.80
C PRO A 161 7.47 13.06 -11.68
N GLU A 162 6.77 12.94 -10.54
CA GLU A 162 6.85 13.92 -9.45
C GLU A 162 7.80 13.46 -8.33
N PRO A 163 8.54 14.39 -7.69
CA PRO A 163 9.34 14.06 -6.51
C PRO A 163 8.50 13.39 -5.41
N LEU A 164 9.09 12.40 -4.74
CA LEU A 164 8.44 11.66 -3.66
C LEU A 164 9.00 12.11 -2.30
N PRO A 165 8.22 12.78 -1.46
CA PRO A 165 8.69 13.15 -0.13
C PRO A 165 8.71 11.92 0.77
N LEU A 166 9.86 11.63 1.39
CA LEU A 166 10.08 10.49 2.27
C LEU A 166 10.81 10.92 3.54
N LEU A 167 10.46 10.33 4.66
CA LEU A 167 11.23 10.43 5.90
C LEU A 167 11.92 9.09 6.17
N LEU A 168 13.24 9.05 5.93
CA LEU A 168 14.07 7.86 6.13
C LEU A 168 14.80 7.88 7.48
N LEU A 169 15.05 9.05 8.06
CA LEU A 169 15.59 9.18 9.41
C LEU A 169 15.24 10.56 9.96
N GLU A 170 14.56 10.59 11.11
CA GLU A 170 14.44 11.79 11.94
C GLU A 170 15.56 11.75 13.00
N PRO A 171 16.54 12.67 12.96
CA PRO A 171 17.63 12.67 13.93
C PRO A 171 17.13 12.80 15.38
N ASP A 172 16.12 13.65 15.57
CA ASP A 172 15.64 14.03 16.91
C ASP A 172 14.57 13.08 17.48
N ASP A 173 14.12 12.06 16.73
CA ASP A 173 13.10 11.12 17.16
C ASP A 173 13.40 9.67 16.77
N ALA A 174 13.61 8.83 17.79
CA ALA A 174 13.97 7.43 17.62
C ALA A 174 12.90 6.55 16.98
N ASN A 175 11.68 7.04 16.84
CA ASN A 175 10.60 6.25 16.28
C ASN A 175 10.53 6.34 14.76
N TYR A 176 11.08 7.40 14.15
CA TYR A 176 10.93 7.72 12.74
C TYR A 176 12.24 7.49 11.98
N PHE A 177 12.47 6.24 11.60
CA PHE A 177 13.62 5.85 10.79
C PHE A 177 13.25 4.63 9.95
N LEU A 178 13.74 4.56 8.72
CA LEU A 178 13.54 3.46 7.78
C LEU A 178 13.81 2.12 8.48
N ARG A 179 12.82 1.26 8.53
CA ARG A 179 12.97 -0.10 9.06
C ARG A 179 12.90 -1.06 7.91
N ILE A 180 13.91 -1.89 7.78
CA ILE A 180 13.92 -3.01 6.84
C ILE A 180 14.03 -4.26 7.68
N SER A 181 13.05 -5.13 7.55
CA SER A 181 12.96 -6.42 8.23
C SER A 181 12.90 -7.51 7.16
N LEU A 182 13.86 -8.44 7.17
CA LEU A 182 13.78 -9.66 6.37
C LEU A 182 13.33 -10.81 7.27
N VAL A 183 12.14 -11.33 7.01
CA VAL A 183 11.60 -12.48 7.72
C VAL A 183 12.00 -13.73 6.96
N LEU A 184 12.93 -14.51 7.53
CA LEU A 184 13.22 -15.86 7.09
C LEU A 184 12.12 -16.78 7.62
N GLU A 185 11.34 -17.34 6.70
CA GLU A 185 10.26 -18.28 7.00
C GLU A 185 10.68 -19.69 6.65
N LYS A 186 10.24 -20.66 7.46
CA LYS A 186 10.45 -22.07 7.24
C LYS A 186 9.15 -22.72 6.79
N GLU A 187 9.22 -23.48 5.70
CA GLU A 187 8.11 -24.33 5.28
C GLU A 187 7.90 -25.46 6.29
N THR A 188 6.70 -25.55 6.84
CA THR A 188 6.34 -26.54 7.85
C THR A 188 5.21 -27.42 7.33
N PRO A 189 5.43 -28.74 7.14
CA PRO A 189 4.39 -29.63 6.64
C PRO A 189 3.27 -29.77 7.66
N VAL A 190 2.03 -29.74 7.17
CA VAL A 190 0.82 -29.97 7.97
C VAL A 190 0.09 -31.20 7.42
N SER A 191 -0.22 -32.17 8.28
CA SER A 191 -0.87 -33.41 7.85
C SER A 191 -2.24 -33.16 7.25
N GLY A 192 -2.41 -33.48 5.97
CA GLY A 192 -3.69 -33.35 5.27
C GLY A 192 -4.05 -31.93 4.82
N ALA A 193 -3.09 -31.01 4.82
CA ALA A 193 -3.25 -29.64 4.34
C ALA A 193 -1.99 -29.18 3.59
N ASP A 194 -2.08 -28.03 2.92
CA ASP A 194 -0.91 -27.37 2.34
C ASP A 194 0.08 -26.96 3.44
N PRO A 195 1.39 -26.96 3.14
CA PRO A 195 2.40 -26.53 4.10
C PRO A 195 2.18 -25.08 4.51
N ILE A 196 2.48 -24.79 5.77
CA ILE A 196 2.42 -23.43 6.31
C ILE A 196 3.81 -22.83 6.44
N TRP A 197 3.91 -21.53 6.22
CA TRP A 197 5.15 -20.78 6.40
C TRP A 197 5.18 -20.19 7.80
N LEU A 198 6.17 -20.58 8.60
CA LEU A 198 6.35 -20.08 9.96
C LEU A 198 7.57 -19.18 10.04
N PRO A 199 7.49 -17.99 10.67
CA PRO A 199 8.66 -17.17 10.94
C PRO A 199 9.71 -17.96 11.73
N ASN A 200 10.92 -18.05 11.19
CA ASN A 200 12.06 -18.71 11.82
C ASN A 200 13.02 -17.68 12.44
N ARG A 201 13.36 -16.64 11.67
CA ARG A 201 14.28 -15.57 12.06
C ARG A 201 13.86 -14.27 11.42
N THR A 202 14.01 -13.15 12.12
CA THR A 202 13.89 -11.80 11.55
C THR A 202 15.26 -11.13 11.56
N ILE A 203 15.59 -10.44 10.47
CA ILE A 203 16.83 -9.67 10.33
C ILE A 203 16.40 -8.23 10.12
N ASP A 204 16.66 -7.39 11.12
CA ASP A 204 16.28 -5.99 11.11
C ASP A 204 17.49 -5.10 10.85
N LEU A 205 17.30 -4.06 10.04
CA LEU A 205 18.22 -2.94 9.97
C LEU A 205 18.06 -2.11 11.25
N SER A 206 19.14 -1.99 12.03
CA SER A 206 19.13 -1.17 13.23
C SER A 206 19.14 0.33 12.87
N ARG A 207 18.65 1.17 13.79
CA ARG A 207 18.74 2.62 13.63
C ARG A 207 20.19 3.09 13.42
N GLU A 208 21.14 2.53 14.16
CA GLU A 208 22.57 2.85 14.04
C GLU A 208 23.08 2.59 12.62
N GLN A 209 22.61 1.52 11.97
CA GLN A 209 22.96 1.24 10.57
C GLN A 209 22.33 2.24 9.61
N VAL A 210 21.07 2.67 9.84
CA VAL A 210 20.45 3.75 9.05
C VAL A 210 21.20 5.08 9.23
N GLU A 211 21.60 5.41 10.45
CA GLU A 211 22.41 6.60 10.75
C GLU A 211 23.78 6.55 10.07
N ALA A 212 24.40 5.37 10.00
CA ALA A 212 25.63 5.16 9.24
C ALA A 212 25.41 5.44 7.75
N PHE A 213 24.35 4.89 7.15
CA PHE A 213 24.00 5.17 5.75
C PHE A 213 23.74 6.66 5.48
N VAL A 214 23.11 7.37 6.41
CA VAL A 214 22.93 8.82 6.32
C VAL A 214 24.28 9.55 6.39
N THR A 215 25.16 9.14 7.30
CA THR A 215 26.50 9.72 7.47
C THR A 215 27.40 9.48 6.24
N GLU A 216 27.25 8.32 5.59
CA GLU A 216 27.96 7.93 4.37
C GLU A 216 27.36 8.57 3.11
N GLY A 217 26.23 9.27 3.22
CA GLY A 217 25.55 9.94 2.11
C GLY A 217 24.76 8.99 1.21
N VAL A 218 24.52 7.75 1.64
CA VAL A 218 23.59 6.81 0.98
C VAL A 218 22.15 7.31 1.14
N PHE A 219 21.83 7.89 2.30
CA PHE A 219 20.53 8.49 2.57
C PHE A 219 20.61 9.95 3.01
N PRO A 220 19.57 10.73 2.70
CA PRO A 220 19.35 12.02 3.31
C PRO A 220 18.77 11.87 4.74
N ALA A 221 19.15 12.80 5.62
CA ALA A 221 18.47 12.98 6.91
C ALA A 221 17.19 13.81 6.76
N GLY A 222 16.21 13.58 7.64
CA GLY A 222 14.96 14.30 7.69
C GLY A 222 13.99 13.94 6.55
N VAL A 223 13.03 14.83 6.32
CA VAL A 223 12.14 14.74 5.16
C VAL A 223 12.95 15.14 3.92
N HIS A 224 12.96 14.27 2.93
CA HIS A 224 13.68 14.47 1.69
C HIS A 224 12.81 14.14 0.48
N GLU A 225 12.99 14.88 -0.60
CA GLU A 225 12.34 14.61 -1.88
C GLU A 225 13.20 13.69 -2.72
N MET A 226 12.81 12.42 -2.79
CA MET A 226 13.42 11.46 -3.70
C MET A 226 13.09 11.88 -5.14
N ALA A 227 14.13 12.15 -5.93
CA ALA A 227 13.97 12.63 -7.29
C ALA A 227 13.30 11.59 -8.21
N PRO A 228 12.62 12.03 -9.29
CA PRO A 228 12.06 11.12 -10.28
C PRO A 228 13.09 10.11 -10.82
N GLY A 229 12.78 8.82 -10.73
CA GLY A 229 13.63 7.70 -11.16
C GLY A 229 14.85 7.44 -10.27
N ALA A 230 14.96 8.09 -9.09
CA ALA A 230 16.00 7.76 -8.14
C ALA A 230 15.83 6.35 -7.57
N VAL A 231 16.95 5.71 -7.26
CA VAL A 231 17.00 4.39 -6.63
C VAL A 231 17.97 4.47 -5.45
N TYR A 232 17.54 3.98 -4.28
CA TYR A 232 18.41 3.75 -3.14
C TYR A 232 18.57 2.24 -2.92
N SER A 233 19.80 1.75 -3.06
CA SER A 233 20.13 0.33 -2.89
C SER A 233 20.79 0.09 -1.54
N LEU A 234 20.30 -0.90 -0.79
CA LEU A 234 20.84 -1.29 0.51
C LEU A 234 21.24 -2.76 0.50
N THR A 235 22.54 -3.01 0.59
CA THR A 235 23.05 -4.36 0.83
C THR A 235 23.08 -4.63 2.34
N LEU A 236 22.43 -5.70 2.78
CA LEU A 236 22.41 -6.10 4.19
C LEU A 236 23.44 -7.20 4.46
N ALA A 237 23.60 -7.54 5.74
CA ALA A 237 24.51 -8.59 6.14
C ALA A 237 24.12 -9.95 5.53
N PRO A 238 25.10 -10.80 5.16
CA PRO A 238 24.83 -12.11 4.62
C PRO A 238 23.97 -12.99 5.56
N ILE A 239 23.05 -13.73 4.96
CA ILE A 239 22.14 -14.66 5.60
C ILE A 239 22.68 -16.07 5.41
N GLN A 240 22.96 -16.73 6.53
CA GLN A 240 23.27 -18.15 6.57
C GLN A 240 21.99 -18.95 6.72
N LEU A 241 21.73 -19.85 5.77
CA LEU A 241 20.60 -20.75 5.86
C LEU A 241 20.89 -21.90 6.83
N PRO A 242 19.92 -22.31 7.65
CA PRO A 242 20.07 -23.52 8.44
C PRO A 242 20.21 -24.74 7.52
N ASN A 243 21.30 -25.49 7.67
CA ASN A 243 21.48 -26.77 6.99
C ASN A 243 20.71 -27.87 7.72
N ASP A 244 19.38 -27.83 7.62
CA ASP A 244 18.47 -28.82 8.20
C ASP A 244 17.57 -29.49 7.14
N GLY A 245 17.86 -29.26 5.85
CA GLY A 245 17.13 -29.83 4.71
C GLY A 245 15.71 -29.30 4.55
N ALA A 246 15.35 -28.22 5.25
CA ALA A 246 14.05 -27.58 5.09
C ALA A 246 14.06 -26.53 3.97
N THR A 247 12.90 -26.30 3.34
CA THR A 247 12.70 -25.16 2.44
C THR A 247 12.55 -23.88 3.27
N TYR A 248 13.28 -22.84 2.87
CA TYR A 248 13.16 -21.51 3.43
C TYR A 248 12.61 -20.52 2.40
N ALA A 249 12.03 -19.44 2.89
CA ALA A 249 11.67 -18.29 2.07
C ALA A 249 12.05 -17.00 2.80
N LEU A 250 12.40 -15.96 2.03
CA LEU A 250 12.56 -14.61 2.57
C LEU A 250 11.35 -13.77 2.23
N ARG A 251 10.85 -13.04 3.22
CA ARG A 251 9.87 -11.98 3.04
C ARG A 251 10.42 -10.64 3.54
N PRO A 252 10.77 -9.73 2.63
CA PRO A 252 11.00 -8.33 2.93
C PRO A 252 9.77 -7.65 3.51
N ARG A 253 10.02 -6.85 4.54
CA ARG A 253 9.10 -5.87 5.07
C ARG A 253 9.85 -4.56 5.25
N VAL A 254 9.40 -3.51 4.57
CA VAL A 254 9.97 -2.17 4.66
C VAL A 254 8.95 -1.26 5.33
N VAL A 255 9.38 -0.45 6.29
CA VAL A 255 8.54 0.55 6.97
C VAL A 255 9.20 1.91 6.88
N PHE A 256 8.46 2.89 6.38
CA PHE A 256 8.88 4.29 6.28
C PHE A 256 7.68 5.22 6.52
N TRP A 257 7.92 6.54 6.46
CA TRP A 257 6.89 7.53 6.75
C TRP A 257 6.75 8.54 5.61
N PHE A 258 5.52 8.79 5.19
CA PHE A 258 5.18 9.97 4.40
C PHE A 258 4.94 11.17 5.33
N PRO A 259 5.42 12.37 4.97
CA PRO A 259 4.85 13.58 5.51
C PRO A 259 3.42 13.70 4.98
N GLY A 260 2.42 13.57 5.86
CA GLY A 260 1.03 13.79 5.51
C GLY A 260 0.71 15.29 5.43
N GLU A 261 -0.56 15.61 5.16
CA GLU A 261 -1.02 16.99 5.27
C GLU A 261 -0.91 17.48 6.72
N GLY A 262 -0.20 18.60 6.93
CA GLY A 262 0.08 19.14 8.25
C GLY A 262 1.25 18.45 8.97
N ALA A 263 1.13 18.23 10.28
CA ALA A 263 2.16 17.57 11.11
C ALA A 263 1.96 16.05 11.24
N ALA A 264 0.92 15.49 10.61
CA ALA A 264 0.62 14.07 10.68
C ALA A 264 1.62 13.28 9.81
N ARG A 265 2.32 12.32 10.41
CA ARG A 265 3.18 11.38 9.69
C ARG A 265 2.41 10.09 9.44
N GLN A 266 2.37 9.63 8.20
CA GLN A 266 1.71 8.38 7.85
C GLN A 266 2.75 7.27 7.76
N MET A 267 2.63 6.26 8.62
CA MET A 267 3.46 5.06 8.55
C MET A 267 2.99 4.19 7.39
N ILE A 268 3.93 3.80 6.56
CA ILE A 268 3.73 2.91 5.42
C ILE A 268 4.55 1.67 5.67
N THR A 269 3.91 0.51 5.59
CA THR A 269 4.63 -0.75 5.44
C THR A 269 4.68 -1.07 3.94
N VAL A 270 5.57 -1.95 3.51
CA VAL A 270 5.57 -2.60 2.20
C VAL A 270 6.03 -4.01 2.47
N GLU A 271 5.25 -5.02 2.07
CA GLU A 271 5.61 -6.42 2.21
C GLU A 271 5.66 -7.04 0.83
N THR A 272 6.83 -7.46 0.37
CA THR A 272 6.95 -8.08 -0.94
C THR A 272 6.53 -9.55 -0.89
N ASP A 273 6.42 -10.17 -2.06
CA ASP A 273 6.22 -11.61 -2.13
C ASP A 273 7.40 -12.40 -1.54
N ARG A 274 7.11 -13.66 -1.19
CA ARG A 274 8.12 -14.60 -0.70
C ARG A 274 9.09 -14.94 -1.82
N ILE A 275 10.38 -14.87 -1.53
CA ILE A 275 11.43 -15.43 -2.39
C ILE A 275 11.79 -16.80 -1.84
N LEU A 276 11.50 -17.86 -2.59
CA LEU A 276 11.89 -19.22 -2.21
C LEU A 276 13.40 -19.35 -2.26
N LEU A 277 13.97 -19.91 -1.20
CA LEU A 277 15.38 -20.20 -1.08
C LEU A 277 15.56 -21.70 -1.28
N THR A 278 15.94 -22.09 -2.50
CA THR A 278 16.32 -23.46 -2.81
C THR A 278 17.82 -23.60 -2.61
N GLU A 279 18.26 -24.59 -1.83
CA GLU A 279 19.65 -25.05 -1.91
C GLU A 279 19.81 -25.71 -3.29
N GLU A 280 20.67 -25.16 -4.16
CA GLU A 280 21.15 -25.85 -5.36
C GLU A 280 22.14 -26.98 -5.04
#